data_AF-A0A925UF88-F1
#
_entry.id   AF-A0A925UF88-F1
#
_cell.length_a   1.000
_cell.length_b   1.000
_cell.length_c   1.000
_cell.angle_alpha   90.00
_cell.angle_beta   90.00
_cell.angle_gamma   90.00
#
_symmetry.space_group_name_H-M   'P 1'
#
loop_
_entity.id
_entity.type
_entity.pdbx_description
1 polymer ?
#
loop_
_entity_poly.entity_id
_entity_poly.type
_entity_poly.pdbx_seq_one_letter_code
_entity_poly.pdbx_strand_id
1 'polypeptide(L)'
;MKAETATYQLPKMPEPGKAIVYVVRPSGLGGLVRFNVFVDDQETPSEVGYTRASQYIYFNLAPGEHKIYSKAENWAEVQVKAVAGDIIYIQQEPSMGVIMARNNIFKLDDYQGKYQVKMLTVGTILKAEK
;
A
#
# COMPACT_ATOMS: atom_id res chain seq x y z
N MET A 1 -0.82 -14.87 13.58
CA MET A 1 -0.94 -14.44 12.15
C MET A 1 -1.82 -15.37 11.31
N LYS A 2 -1.37 -16.54 10.81
CA LYS A 2 -2.17 -17.37 9.87
C LYS A 2 -3.57 -17.75 10.40
N ALA A 3 -3.65 -18.19 11.66
CA ALA A 3 -4.93 -18.50 12.31
C ALA A 3 -5.84 -17.27 12.47
N GLU A 4 -5.25 -16.10 12.74
CA GLU A 4 -5.97 -14.84 12.95
C GLU A 4 -6.51 -14.22 11.66
N THR A 5 -5.95 -14.61 10.51
CA THR A 5 -6.37 -14.18 9.17
C THR A 5 -7.32 -15.17 8.49
N ALA A 6 -7.52 -16.36 9.05
CA ALA A 6 -8.33 -17.41 8.44
C ALA A 6 -9.81 -16.99 8.31
N THR A 7 -10.37 -16.36 9.35
CA THR A 7 -11.77 -15.92 9.38
C THR A 7 -11.95 -14.43 9.05
N TYR A 8 -10.85 -13.67 8.99
CA TYR A 8 -10.92 -12.25 8.68
C TYR A 8 -11.28 -12.05 7.21
N GLN A 9 -12.22 -11.15 6.93
CA GLN A 9 -12.52 -10.69 5.57
C GLN A 9 -11.90 -9.31 5.36
N LEU A 10 -11.27 -9.11 4.21
CA LEU A 10 -10.72 -7.81 3.87
C LEU A 10 -11.84 -6.78 3.72
N PRO A 11 -11.58 -5.50 4.02
CA PRO A 11 -12.57 -4.43 3.88
C PRO A 11 -13.08 -4.26 2.44
N LYS A 12 -12.25 -4.62 1.46
CA LYS A 12 -12.57 -4.60 0.03
C LYS A 12 -11.99 -5.83 -0.65
N MET A 13 -12.69 -6.25 -1.69
CA MET A 13 -12.25 -7.26 -2.63
C MET A 13 -11.98 -6.56 -3.96
N PRO A 14 -11.15 -7.15 -4.85
CA PRO A 14 -10.94 -6.61 -6.17
C PRO A 14 -12.25 -6.47 -6.94
N GLU A 15 -12.40 -5.37 -7.67
CA GLU A 15 -13.50 -5.20 -8.59
C GLU A 15 -13.44 -6.23 -9.74
N PRO A 16 -14.59 -6.57 -10.37
CA PRO A 16 -14.61 -7.50 -11.49
C PRO A 16 -13.59 -7.12 -12.58
N GLY A 17 -12.70 -8.05 -12.91
CA GLY A 17 -11.66 -7.86 -13.94
C GLY A 17 -10.44 -7.07 -13.49
N LYS A 18 -10.35 -6.61 -12.24
CA LYS A 18 -9.21 -5.88 -11.69
C LYS A 18 -8.48 -6.69 -10.61
N ALA A 19 -7.27 -6.27 -10.26
CA ALA A 19 -6.62 -6.61 -9.01
C ALA A 19 -6.89 -5.52 -7.96
N ILE A 20 -6.59 -5.78 -6.69
CA ILE A 20 -6.56 -4.76 -5.64
C ILE A 20 -5.21 -4.75 -4.96
N VAL A 21 -4.68 -3.56 -4.71
CA VAL A 21 -3.45 -3.35 -3.95
C VAL A 21 -3.80 -2.79 -2.59
N TYR A 22 -3.23 -3.36 -1.54
CA TYR A 22 -3.21 -2.83 -0.18
C TYR A 22 -1.81 -2.35 0.15
N VAL A 23 -1.66 -1.04 0.39
CA VAL A 23 -0.41 -0.48 0.92
C VAL A 23 -0.54 -0.29 2.41
N VAL A 24 0.31 -0.96 3.19
CA VAL A 24 0.26 -0.99 4.66
C VAL A 24 1.48 -0.33 5.27
N ARG A 25 1.28 0.43 6.35
CA ARG A 25 2.37 1.01 7.15
C ARG A 25 2.15 0.65 8.63
N PRO A 26 2.64 -0.52 9.07
CA PRO A 26 2.46 -0.96 10.45
C PRO A 26 3.22 -0.12 11.48
N SER A 27 4.34 0.48 11.07
CA SER A 27 5.21 1.22 11.97
C SER A 27 4.62 2.56 12.42
N GLY A 28 4.79 2.87 13.70
CA GLY A 28 4.47 4.15 14.32
C GLY A 28 5.50 5.26 14.07
N LEU A 29 6.68 4.93 13.52
CA LEU A 29 7.78 5.88 13.33
C LEU A 29 7.39 6.96 12.31
N GLY A 30 7.65 8.24 12.64
CA GLY A 30 7.34 9.38 11.76
C GLY A 30 5.85 9.58 11.58
N GLY A 31 5.06 9.48 12.66
CA GLY A 31 3.59 9.38 12.57
C GLY A 31 2.87 10.55 11.89
N LEU A 32 3.48 11.74 11.82
CA LEU A 32 2.94 12.87 11.07
C LEU A 32 3.50 13.02 9.65
N VAL A 33 4.41 12.15 9.21
CA VAL A 33 4.94 12.15 7.84
C VAL A 33 3.99 11.36 6.95
N ARG A 34 3.54 11.97 5.85
CA ARG A 34 2.75 11.29 4.82
C ARG A 34 3.69 10.47 3.94
N PHE A 35 3.33 9.23 3.70
CA PHE A 35 3.95 8.43 2.64
C PHE A 35 2.94 8.28 1.50
N ASN A 36 3.06 9.18 0.53
CA ASN A 36 2.20 9.21 -0.65
C ASN A 36 2.49 8.01 -1.54
N VAL A 37 1.48 7.56 -2.28
CA VAL A 37 1.54 6.40 -3.15
C VAL A 37 1.09 6.79 -4.54
N PHE A 38 1.87 6.39 -5.53
CA PHE A 38 1.61 6.65 -6.95
C PHE A 38 1.70 5.35 -7.74
N VAL A 39 1.05 5.33 -8.89
CA VAL A 39 1.01 4.17 -9.79
C VAL A 39 1.53 4.59 -11.17
N ASP A 40 2.46 3.80 -11.69
CA ASP A 40 3.12 3.86 -13.00
C ASP A 40 4.06 5.05 -13.22
N ASP A 41 3.76 6.22 -12.67
CA ASP A 41 4.64 7.40 -12.69
C ASP A 41 4.61 8.19 -11.36
N GLN A 42 5.40 9.25 -11.27
CA GLN A 42 5.56 10.12 -10.09
C GLN A 42 4.77 11.43 -10.21
N GLU A 43 3.88 11.55 -11.19
CA GLU A 43 3.12 12.77 -11.46
C GLU A 43 1.90 12.86 -10.54
N THR A 44 1.49 14.08 -10.19
CA THR A 44 0.32 14.35 -9.32
C THR A 44 -0.96 13.60 -9.73
N PRO A 45 -1.32 13.46 -11.02
CA PRO A 45 -2.49 12.70 -11.44
C PRO A 45 -2.42 11.20 -11.11
N SER A 46 -1.23 10.66 -10.86
CA SER A 46 -1.00 9.26 -10.54
C SER A 46 -1.00 8.95 -9.05
N GLU A 47 -1.16 9.98 -8.20
CA GLU A 47 -1.33 9.79 -6.77
C GLU A 47 -2.68 9.12 -6.46
N VAL A 48 -2.64 8.02 -5.72
CA VAL A 48 -3.84 7.25 -5.30
C VAL A 48 -4.19 7.47 -3.83
N GLY A 49 -3.23 7.93 -3.02
CA GLY A 49 -3.45 8.21 -1.61
C GLY A 49 -2.16 8.27 -0.81
N TYR A 50 -2.29 8.31 0.51
CA TYR A 50 -1.14 8.29 1.43
C TYR A 50 -1.48 7.64 2.77
N THR A 51 -0.44 7.11 3.42
CA THR A 51 -0.51 6.62 4.79
C THR A 51 0.20 7.56 5.77
N ARG A 52 -0.24 7.53 7.02
CA ARG A 52 0.50 7.96 8.21
C ARG A 52 0.82 6.72 9.06
N ALA A 53 1.35 6.91 10.27
CA ALA A 53 1.60 5.80 11.19
C ALA A 53 0.35 4.93 11.40
N SER A 54 0.56 3.62 11.44
CA SER A 54 -0.47 2.62 11.75
C SER A 54 -1.68 2.65 10.80
N GLN A 55 -1.44 2.92 9.52
CA GLN A 55 -2.48 3.04 8.50
C GLN A 55 -2.25 2.13 7.29
N TYR A 56 -3.34 1.85 6.57
CA TYR A 56 -3.31 1.27 5.23
C TYR A 56 -4.19 2.06 4.25
N ILE A 57 -3.88 1.98 2.97
CA ILE A 57 -4.76 2.41 1.88
C ILE A 57 -4.96 1.27 0.90
N TYR A 58 -5.93 1.40 0.00
CA TYR A 58 -6.14 0.46 -1.09
C TYR A 58 -6.62 1.15 -2.36
N PHE A 59 -6.37 0.51 -3.50
CA PHE A 59 -6.85 0.92 -4.81
C PHE A 59 -6.89 -0.30 -5.75
N ASN A 60 -7.82 -0.29 -6.70
CA ASN A 60 -7.85 -1.27 -7.77
C ASN A 60 -6.78 -0.96 -8.82
N LEU A 61 -6.32 -2.02 -9.49
CA LEU A 61 -5.30 -1.96 -10.52
C LEU A 61 -5.74 -2.81 -11.71
N ALA A 62 -5.58 -2.28 -12.93
CA ALA A 62 -5.77 -3.07 -14.14
C ALA A 62 -4.83 -4.30 -14.17
N PRO A 63 -5.19 -5.41 -14.85
CA PRO A 63 -4.25 -6.50 -15.08
C PRO A 63 -3.07 -6.04 -15.95
N GLY A 64 -1.84 -6.37 -15.55
CA GLY A 64 -0.65 -5.92 -16.26
C GLY A 64 0.58 -5.80 -15.35
N GLU A 65 1.67 -5.30 -15.93
CA GLU A 65 2.85 -4.89 -15.18
C GLU A 65 2.70 -3.43 -14.79
N HIS A 66 2.86 -3.16 -13.49
CA HIS A 66 2.75 -1.83 -12.92
C HIS A 66 3.92 -1.55 -12.00
N LYS A 67 4.22 -0.26 -11.83
CA LYS A 67 5.19 0.18 -10.84
C LYS A 67 4.50 1.01 -9.77
N ILE A 68 4.64 0.61 -8.52
CA ILE A 68 4.12 1.36 -7.39
C ILE A 68 5.25 2.19 -6.81
N TYR A 69 5.00 3.48 -6.65
CA TYR A 69 5.95 4.39 -6.01
C TYR A 69 5.42 4.83 -4.67
N SER A 70 6.35 5.14 -3.78
CA SER A 70 6.02 5.85 -2.56
C SER A 70 6.95 7.02 -2.31
N LYS A 71 6.37 8.19 -2.02
CA LYS A 71 7.08 9.43 -1.75
C LYS A 71 7.07 9.74 -0.26
N ALA A 72 8.27 9.89 0.28
CA ALA A 72 8.56 10.49 1.58
C ALA A 72 9.67 11.54 1.38
N GLU A 73 10.72 11.54 2.22
CA GLU A 73 11.93 12.31 1.90
C GLU A 73 12.56 11.81 0.57
N ASN A 74 12.60 10.49 0.39
CA ASN A 74 13.03 9.82 -0.85
C ASN A 74 11.84 9.33 -1.70
N TRP A 75 12.16 8.78 -2.86
CA TRP A 75 11.28 7.90 -3.61
C TRP A 75 11.69 6.45 -3.37
N ALA A 76 10.71 5.58 -3.13
CA ALA A 76 10.85 4.13 -3.13
C ALA A 76 9.92 3.54 -4.19
N GLU A 77 10.28 2.40 -4.78
CA GLU A 77 9.49 1.76 -5.83
C GLU A 77 9.47 0.23 -5.69
N VAL A 78 8.40 -0.39 -6.17
CA VAL A 78 8.31 -1.85 -6.34
C VAL A 78 7.52 -2.17 -7.59
N GLN A 79 7.98 -3.17 -8.35
CA GLN A 79 7.26 -3.69 -9.50
C GLN A 79 6.26 -4.75 -9.07
N VAL A 80 5.05 -4.68 -9.63
CA VAL A 80 3.99 -5.65 -9.40
C VAL A 80 3.44 -6.14 -10.73
N LYS A 81 3.10 -7.43 -10.78
CA LYS A 81 2.35 -8.01 -11.89
C LYS A 81 0.97 -8.33 -11.34
N ALA A 82 -0.04 -7.66 -11.87
CA ALA A 82 -1.42 -7.80 -11.45
C ALA A 82 -2.18 -8.74 -12.41
N VAL A 83 -2.89 -9.69 -11.85
CA VAL A 83 -3.88 -10.53 -12.54
C VAL A 83 -5.25 -10.22 -11.97
N ALA A 84 -6.30 -10.31 -12.80
CA ALA A 84 -7.66 -10.11 -12.35
C ALA A 84 -8.01 -11.04 -11.18
N GLY A 85 -8.54 -10.47 -10.10
CA GLY A 85 -8.84 -11.19 -8.84
C GLY A 85 -7.69 -11.20 -7.84
N ASP A 86 -6.49 -10.71 -8.19
CA ASP A 86 -5.37 -10.68 -7.26
C ASP A 86 -5.58 -9.69 -6.12
N ILE A 87 -5.00 -10.03 -4.97
CA ILE A 87 -4.87 -9.16 -3.80
C ILE A 87 -3.38 -9.02 -3.50
N ILE A 88 -2.84 -7.84 -3.75
CA ILE A 88 -1.41 -7.57 -3.63
C ILE A 88 -1.18 -6.72 -2.39
N TYR A 89 -0.22 -7.10 -1.57
CA TYR A 89 0.14 -6.35 -0.37
C TYR A 89 1.53 -5.75 -0.49
N ILE A 90 1.65 -4.47 -0.18
CA ILE A 90 2.92 -3.73 -0.19
C ILE A 90 3.10 -3.07 1.17
N GLN A 91 4.22 -3.33 1.83
CA GLN A 91 4.55 -2.66 3.09
C GLN A 91 5.40 -1.42 2.84
N GLN A 92 5.07 -0.32 3.50
CA GLN A 92 5.94 0.82 3.69
C GLN A 92 6.70 0.69 5.01
N GLU A 93 8.03 0.68 4.92
CA GLU A 93 8.91 0.63 6.07
C GLU A 93 9.62 1.98 6.24
N PRO A 94 9.30 2.75 7.30
CA PRO A 94 9.98 4.01 7.56
C PRO A 94 11.41 3.76 8.07
N SER A 95 12.33 4.63 7.69
CA SER A 95 13.64 4.75 8.30
C SER A 95 14.01 6.23 8.53
N MET A 96 15.05 6.47 9.31
CA MET A 96 15.54 7.83 9.58
C MET A 96 16.01 8.49 8.27
N GLY A 97 15.54 9.71 8.01
CA GLY A 97 16.07 10.62 7.00
C GLY A 97 16.80 11.80 7.65
N VAL A 98 17.14 12.81 6.84
CA VAL A 98 17.90 13.99 7.29
C VAL A 98 16.98 15.05 7.88
N ILE A 99 15.82 15.28 7.28
CA ILE A 99 14.85 16.30 7.69
C ILE A 99 13.55 15.63 8.17
N MET A 100 13.08 14.62 7.45
CA MET A 100 11.91 13.83 7.81
C MET A 100 12.13 12.34 7.53
N ALA A 101 11.16 11.49 7.89
CA ALA A 101 11.27 10.06 7.64
C ALA A 101 11.36 9.76 6.15
N ARG A 102 12.25 8.83 5.80
CA ARG A 102 12.34 8.22 4.46
C ARG A 102 11.64 6.87 4.50
N ASN A 103 11.37 6.24 3.35
CA ASN A 103 10.76 4.92 3.32
C ASN A 103 11.42 3.95 2.33
N ASN A 104 11.16 2.67 2.57
CA ASN A 104 11.33 1.59 1.61
C ASN A 104 9.97 0.92 1.38
N ILE A 105 9.77 0.29 0.23
CA ILE A 105 8.56 -0.50 -0.04
C ILE A 105 8.89 -1.87 -0.62
N PHE A 106 8.12 -2.88 -0.22
CA PHE A 106 8.29 -4.26 -0.68
C PHE A 106 6.98 -5.04 -0.60
N LYS A 107 6.86 -6.09 -1.40
CA LYS A 107 5.70 -6.98 -1.38
C LYS A 107 5.72 -7.84 -0.11
N LEU A 108 4.53 -8.12 0.42
CA LEU A 108 4.32 -9.07 1.51
C LEU A 108 3.66 -10.35 0.99
N ASP A 109 3.82 -11.44 1.74
CA ASP A 109 2.99 -12.63 1.59
C ASP A 109 1.54 -12.33 2.01
N ASP A 110 0.58 -13.01 1.38
CA ASP A 110 -0.86 -12.79 1.57
C ASP A 110 -1.30 -12.79 3.05
N TYR A 111 -0.83 -13.78 3.82
CA TYR A 111 -1.22 -13.89 5.23
C TYR A 111 -0.62 -12.77 6.09
N GLN A 112 0.56 -12.25 5.73
CA GLN A 112 1.19 -11.13 6.45
C GLN A 112 0.45 -9.84 6.11
N GLY A 113 0.24 -9.58 4.81
CA GLY A 113 -0.45 -8.39 4.35
C GLY A 113 -1.89 -8.31 4.88
N LYS A 114 -2.63 -9.41 4.81
CA LYS A 114 -3.98 -9.52 5.38
C LYS A 114 -4.01 -9.28 6.88
N TYR A 115 -3.00 -9.76 7.61
CA TYR A 115 -2.86 -9.50 9.04
C TYR A 115 -2.62 -8.01 9.30
N GLN A 116 -1.78 -7.34 8.52
CA GLN A 116 -1.57 -5.91 8.67
C GLN A 116 -2.86 -5.12 8.43
N VAL A 117 -3.62 -5.43 7.37
CA VAL A 117 -4.91 -4.76 7.09
C VAL A 117 -5.90 -4.92 8.25
N LYS A 118 -5.92 -6.08 8.91
CA LYS A 118 -6.74 -6.32 10.12
C LYS A 118 -6.38 -5.40 11.28
N MET A 119 -5.09 -5.13 11.47
CA MET A 119 -4.56 -4.41 12.63
C MET A 119 -4.52 -2.89 12.45
N LEU A 120 -4.58 -2.42 11.21
CA LEU A 120 -4.37 -1.02 10.85
C LEU A 120 -5.69 -0.30 10.59
N THR A 121 -5.61 1.03 10.60
CA THR A 121 -6.76 1.90 10.25
C THR A 121 -6.64 2.41 8.82
N VAL A 122 -7.76 2.81 8.22
CA VAL A 122 -7.71 3.37 6.88
C VAL A 122 -7.01 4.74 6.87
N GLY A 123 -6.13 4.94 5.90
CA GLY A 123 -5.47 6.21 5.61
C GLY A 123 -6.29 7.09 4.68
N THR A 124 -5.62 7.99 3.96
CA THR A 124 -6.30 8.86 2.98
C THR A 124 -6.22 8.24 1.59
N ILE A 125 -7.38 7.93 1.02
CA ILE A 125 -7.53 7.45 -0.35
C ILE A 125 -8.04 8.62 -1.20
N LEU A 126 -7.29 8.99 -2.23
CA LEU A 126 -7.66 10.06 -3.17
C LEU A 126 -8.37 9.47 -4.40
N LYS A 127 -7.92 8.31 -4.86
CA LYS A 127 -8.48 7.57 -5.99
C LYS A 127 -8.42 6.08 -5.65
N ALA A 128 -9.55 5.39 -5.80
CA ALA A 128 -9.64 3.95 -5.57
C ALA A 128 -9.45 3.13 -6.85
N GLU A 129 -9.14 3.77 -7.98
CA GLU A 129 -9.02 3.14 -9.30
C GLU A 129 -7.86 3.75 -10.08
N LYS A 130 -7.09 2.89 -10.75
CA LYS A 130 -6.03 3.26 -11.69
C LYS A 130 -5.99 2.28 -12.86
#